data_AF-K5B7Z0-F1
#
_entry.id   AF-K5B7Z0-F1
#
_cell.length_a   1.000
_cell.length_b   1.000
_cell.length_c   1.000
_cell.angle_alpha   90.00
_cell.angle_beta   90.00
_cell.angle_gamma   90.00
#
_symmetry.space_group_name_H-M   'P 1'
#
loop_
_entity.id
_entity.type
_entity.pdbx_description
1 polymer ?
#
loop_
_entity_poly.entity_id
_entity_poly.type
_entity_poly.pdbx_seq_one_letter_code
_entity_poly.pdbx_strand_id
1 'polypeptide(L)'
;MFSNVGWGEMLILVIAGLVILGPERLPGAIRWTAGALRQVRDYVGGATRQLREELGPEFDELREPLSELNQLRGMTPRAAITKHLLDGDDSIFTGDIDAPAEKPVSRATPTPKTPPPADTPFDPDAT
;
A
#
# COMPACT_ATOMS: atom_id res chain seq x y z
N MET A 1 15.70 -16.15 1.28
CA MET A 1 16.89 -15.96 2.14
C MET A 1 16.79 -14.67 2.96
N PHE A 2 16.33 -13.56 2.38
CA PHE A 2 16.04 -12.30 3.10
C PHE A 2 14.68 -12.27 3.83
N SER A 3 13.86 -13.31 3.68
CA SER A 3 12.54 -13.43 4.31
C SER A 3 12.56 -13.58 5.84
N ASN A 4 13.76 -13.78 6.43
CA ASN A 4 13.97 -13.83 7.88
C ASN A 4 14.47 -12.49 8.45
N VAL A 5 14.56 -11.43 7.64
CA VAL A 5 14.95 -10.09 8.13
C VAL A 5 13.71 -9.46 8.75
N GLY A 6 13.60 -9.55 10.07
CA GLY A 6 12.58 -8.88 10.84
C GLY A 6 12.91 -7.41 11.10
N TRP A 7 12.01 -6.73 11.82
CA TRP A 7 12.21 -5.34 12.23
C TRP A 7 13.47 -5.15 13.09
N GLY A 8 13.88 -6.16 13.86
CA GLY A 8 15.10 -6.12 14.67
C GLY A 8 16.36 -6.07 13.83
N GLU A 9 16.47 -6.93 12.81
CA GLU A 9 17.60 -6.93 11.88
C GLU A 9 17.70 -5.63 11.08
N MET A 10 16.55 -5.05 10.67
CA MET A 10 16.54 -3.74 10.00
C MET A 10 17.10 -2.64 10.90
N LEU A 11 16.77 -2.63 12.19
CA LEU A 11 17.33 -1.69 13.16
C LEU A 11 18.85 -1.85 13.27
N ILE A 12 19.33 -3.10 13.33
CA ILE A 12 20.76 -3.41 13.37
C ILE A 12 21.46 -2.91 12.11
N LEU A 13 20.88 -3.08 10.93
CA LEU A 13 21.45 -2.57 9.67
C LEU A 13 21.52 -1.05 9.63
N VAL A 14 20.49 -0.36 10.13
CA VAL A 14 20.50 1.10 10.25
C VAL A 14 21.61 1.56 11.20
N ILE A 15 21.71 0.94 12.38
CA ILE A 15 22.77 1.26 13.35
C ILE A 15 24.15 0.97 12.74
N ALA A 16 24.34 -0.19 12.11
CA ALA A 16 25.58 -0.53 11.43
C ALA A 16 25.93 0.48 10.34
N GLY A 17 24.95 0.89 9.53
CA GLY A 17 25.13 1.94 8.53
C GLY A 17 25.54 3.28 9.14
N LEU A 18 24.89 3.69 10.24
CA LEU A 18 25.21 4.90 10.99
C LEU A 18 26.62 4.85 11.61
N VAL A 19 27.07 3.69 12.08
CA VAL A 19 28.41 3.53 12.68
C VAL A 19 29.50 3.48 11.61
N ILE A 20 29.30 2.70 10.54
CA ILE A 20 30.29 2.51 9.47
C ILE A 20 30.46 3.80 8.66
N LEU A 21 29.36 4.40 8.23
CA LEU A 21 29.39 5.57 7.35
C LEU A 21 29.39 6.88 8.16
N GLY A 22 28.82 6.89 9.36
CA GLY A 22 28.62 8.07 10.18
C GLY A 22 27.23 8.71 9.96
N PRO A 23 26.56 9.20 11.00
CA PRO A 23 25.21 9.78 10.91
C PRO A 23 25.15 11.00 9.98
N GLU A 24 26.22 11.78 9.90
CA GLU A 24 26.24 13.00 9.08
C GLU A 24 26.48 12.73 7.59
N ARG A 25 27.03 11.56 7.26
CA ARG A 25 27.39 11.20 5.87
C ARG A 25 26.28 10.42 5.18
N LEU A 26 25.51 9.64 5.94
CA LEU A 26 24.36 8.88 5.45
C LEU A 26 23.35 9.72 4.64
N PRO A 27 22.84 10.86 5.15
CA PRO A 27 21.89 11.67 4.40
C PRO A 27 22.51 12.26 3.12
N GLY A 28 23.80 12.58 3.14
CA GLY A 28 24.54 12.99 1.94
C GLY A 28 24.65 11.88 0.89
N ALA A 29 25.00 10.67 1.32
CA ALA A 29 25.14 9.50 0.45
C ALA A 29 23.79 9.07 -0.18
N ILE A 30 22.70 9.14 0.58
CA ILE A 30 21.35 8.89 0.06
C ILE A 30 21.00 9.91 -1.02
N ARG A 31 21.24 11.20 -0.79
CA ARG A 31 20.98 12.26 -1.77
C ARG A 31 21.79 12.08 -3.04
N TRP A 32 23.08 11.75 -2.91
CA TRP A 32 23.95 11.48 -4.06
C TRP A 32 23.47 10.27 -4.86
N THR A 33 23.20 9.14 -4.19
CA THR A 33 22.72 7.92 -4.83
C THR A 33 21.37 8.13 -5.51
N ALA A 34 20.44 8.83 -4.85
CA ALA A 34 19.13 9.15 -5.42
C ALA A 34 19.26 10.06 -6.65
N GLY A 35 20.14 11.06 -6.60
CA GLY A 35 20.47 11.91 -7.75
C GLY A 35 21.06 11.11 -8.91
N ALA A 36 22.02 10.25 -8.63
CA ALA A 36 22.66 9.38 -9.63
C ALA A 36 21.64 8.42 -10.27
N LEU A 37 20.78 7.76 -9.48
CA LEU A 37 19.72 6.90 -10.00
C LEU A 37 18.74 7.65 -10.88
N ARG A 38 18.38 8.89 -10.51
CA ARG A 38 17.50 9.72 -11.32
C ARG A 38 18.15 10.08 -12.65
N GLN A 39 19.42 10.48 -12.63
CA GLN A 39 20.17 10.80 -13.85
C GLN A 39 20.31 9.58 -14.77
N VAL A 40 20.58 8.40 -14.21
CA VAL A 40 20.62 7.13 -14.97
C VAL A 40 19.25 6.84 -15.59
N ARG A 41 18.16 6.96 -14.83
CA ARG A 41 16.80 6.76 -15.35
C ARG A 41 16.48 7.70 -16.50
N ASP A 42 16.82 8.97 -16.35
CA ASP A 42 16.55 9.99 -17.35
C ASP A 42 17.38 9.75 -18.64
N TYR A 43 18.63 9.29 -18.49
CA TYR A 43 19.49 8.90 -19.61
C TYR A 43 18.99 7.64 -20.33
N VAL A 44 18.63 6.58 -19.58
CA VAL A 44 18.04 5.36 -20.14
C VAL A 44 16.72 5.67 -20.86
N GLY A 45 15.88 6.54 -20.30
CA GLY A 45 14.63 6.96 -20.94
C GLY A 45 14.86 7.74 -22.23
N GLY A 46 15.86 8.62 -22.27
CA GLY A 46 16.25 9.36 -23.47
C GLY A 46 16.78 8.44 -24.58
N ALA A 47 17.72 7.56 -24.25
CA ALA A 47 18.25 6.57 -25.18
C ALA A 47 17.14 5.65 -25.72
N THR A 48 16.26 5.14 -24.84
CA THR A 48 15.12 4.31 -25.25
C THR A 48 14.21 5.00 -26.27
N ARG A 49 13.97 6.31 -26.11
CA ARG A 49 13.18 7.10 -27.08
C ARG A 49 13.89 7.21 -28.42
N GLN A 50 15.19 7.46 -28.39
CA GLN A 50 15.98 7.58 -29.61
C GLN A 50 16.11 6.25 -30.36
N LEU A 51 16.29 5.13 -29.64
CA LEU A 51 16.23 3.79 -30.24
C LEU A 51 14.83 3.47 -30.80
N ARG A 52 13.75 3.91 -30.15
CA ARG A 52 12.38 3.75 -30.67
C ARG A 52 12.15 4.56 -31.96
N GLU A 53 12.75 5.74 -32.07
CA GLU A 53 12.69 6.59 -33.26
C GLU A 53 13.55 6.05 -34.41
N GLU A 54 14.72 5.47 -34.11
CA GLU A 54 15.67 4.98 -35.12
C GLU A 54 15.42 3.52 -35.58
N LEU A 55 14.93 2.63 -34.72
CA LEU A 55 14.72 1.21 -35.02
C LEU A 55 13.26 0.86 -35.37
N GLY A 56 12.31 1.76 -35.12
CA GLY A 56 10.90 1.55 -35.46
C GLY A 56 10.33 0.25 -34.85
N PRO A 57 9.59 -0.57 -35.62
CA PRO A 57 8.83 -1.73 -35.11
C PRO A 57 9.68 -2.81 -34.43
N GLU A 58 10.99 -2.87 -34.69
CA GLU A 58 11.91 -3.82 -34.03
C GLU A 58 12.05 -3.57 -32.52
N PHE A 59 11.76 -2.34 -32.04
CA PHE A 59 11.71 -2.06 -30.60
C PHE A 59 10.53 -2.72 -29.90
N ASP A 60 9.39 -2.91 -30.59
CA ASP A 60 8.21 -3.51 -29.98
C ASP A 60 8.38 -5.02 -29.75
N GLU A 61 9.19 -5.70 -30.56
CA GLU A 61 9.62 -7.10 -30.30
C GLU A 61 10.49 -7.23 -29.05
N LEU A 62 11.27 -6.19 -28.69
CA LEU A 62 12.04 -6.15 -27.44
C LEU A 62 11.18 -5.75 -26.24
N ARG A 63 10.05 -5.08 -26.49
CA ARG A 63 9.15 -4.63 -25.44
C ARG A 63 8.39 -5.79 -24.80
N GLU A 64 8.03 -6.80 -25.58
CA GLU A 64 7.36 -8.02 -25.10
C GLU A 64 8.20 -8.79 -24.05
N PRO A 65 9.47 -9.18 -24.31
CA PRO A 65 10.31 -9.85 -23.32
C PRO A 65 10.66 -8.93 -22.14
N LEU A 66 10.82 -7.62 -22.34
CA LEU A 66 11.01 -6.69 -21.22
C LEU A 66 9.75 -6.58 -20.34
N SER A 67 8.55 -6.63 -20.93
CA SER A 67 7.27 -6.63 -20.22
C SER A 67 7.08 -7.93 -19.45
N GLU A 68 7.43 -9.08 -20.02
CA GLU A 68 7.40 -10.38 -19.33
C GLU A 68 8.33 -10.40 -18.12
N LEU A 69 9.57 -9.91 -18.27
CA LEU A 69 10.51 -9.78 -17.16
C LEU A 69 10.01 -8.83 -16.07
N ASN A 70 9.33 -7.75 -16.47
CA ASN A 70 8.77 -6.80 -15.52
C ASN A 70 7.49 -7.33 -14.85
N GLN A 71 6.67 -8.13 -15.53
CA GLN A 71 5.55 -8.87 -14.92
C GLN A 71 6.05 -9.90 -13.91
N LEU A 72 7.13 -10.62 -14.24
CA LEU A 72 7.75 -11.58 -13.33
C LEU A 72 8.34 -10.90 -12.09
N ARG A 73 8.85 -9.66 -12.23
CA ARG A 73 9.30 -8.81 -11.12
C ARG A 73 8.14 -8.11 -10.39
N GLY A 74 7.01 -7.92 -11.07
CA GLY A 74 5.76 -7.30 -10.60
C GLY A 74 4.94 -8.18 -9.65
N MET A 75 5.23 -9.48 -9.60
CA MET A 75 5.03 -10.29 -8.38
C MET A 75 6.04 -9.83 -7.32
N THR A 76 5.90 -8.58 -6.88
CA THR A 76 6.81 -8.01 -5.90
C THR A 76 6.71 -8.85 -4.63
N PRO A 77 7.84 -9.21 -3.98
CA PRO A 77 7.83 -9.93 -2.72
C PRO A 77 6.93 -9.25 -1.70
N ARG A 78 6.89 -7.90 -1.72
CA ARG A 78 6.00 -7.09 -0.90
C ARG A 78 4.52 -7.37 -1.19
N ALA A 79 4.07 -7.36 -2.45
CA ALA A 79 2.68 -7.68 -2.78
C ALA A 79 2.32 -9.14 -2.48
N ALA A 80 3.25 -10.07 -2.63
CA ALA A 80 3.04 -11.47 -2.25
C ALA A 80 2.95 -11.63 -0.73
N ILE A 81 3.80 -10.93 0.03
CA ILE A 81 3.83 -10.92 1.49
C ILE A 81 2.59 -10.23 2.06
N THR A 82 2.16 -9.08 1.53
CA THR A 82 0.92 -8.42 1.95
C THR A 82 -0.30 -9.30 1.69
N LYS A 83 -0.36 -9.96 0.53
CA LYS A 83 -1.48 -10.86 0.20
C LYS A 83 -1.50 -12.14 1.03
N HIS A 84 -0.34 -12.69 1.40
CA HIS A 84 -0.27 -13.95 2.15
C HIS A 84 -0.19 -13.79 3.67
N LEU A 85 0.32 -12.66 4.18
CA LEU A 85 0.46 -12.42 5.63
C LEU A 85 -0.54 -11.40 6.17
N LEU A 86 -1.04 -10.47 5.35
CA LEU A 86 -1.92 -9.38 5.80
C LEU A 86 -3.29 -9.38 5.09
N ASP A 87 -3.65 -10.43 4.34
CA ASP A 87 -4.93 -10.52 3.60
C ASP A 87 -5.26 -9.28 2.72
N GLY A 88 -4.23 -8.53 2.30
CA GLY A 88 -4.40 -7.29 1.53
C GLY A 88 -4.57 -6.01 2.35
N ASP A 89 -4.39 -6.06 3.68
CA ASP A 89 -4.47 -4.91 4.57
C ASP A 89 -3.12 -4.16 4.64
N ASP A 90 -2.97 -3.11 3.84
CA ASP A 90 -1.76 -2.27 3.79
C ASP A 90 -1.69 -1.22 4.93
N SER A 91 -2.68 -1.20 5.84
CA SER A 91 -2.80 -0.21 6.92
C SER A 91 -1.65 -0.30 7.95
N ILE A 92 -1.13 -1.50 8.22
CA ILE A 92 0.03 -1.73 9.10
C ILE A 92 1.33 -1.15 8.52
N PHE A 93 1.46 -1.12 7.18
CA PHE A 93 2.63 -0.56 6.51
C PHE A 93 2.50 0.94 6.21
N THR A 94 1.27 1.44 6.12
CA THR A 94 0.95 2.83 5.74
C THR A 94 0.80 3.75 6.97
N GLY A 95 0.66 3.18 8.17
CA GLY A 95 0.68 3.93 9.43
C GLY A 95 -0.67 4.50 9.86
N ASP A 96 -1.77 4.09 9.22
CA ASP A 96 -3.15 4.42 9.62
C ASP A 96 -3.64 3.52 10.77
N ILE A 97 -2.91 3.51 11.90
CA ILE A 97 -3.40 2.91 13.14
C ILE A 97 -4.19 3.97 13.91
N ASP A 98 -5.25 4.50 13.29
CA ASP A 98 -6.24 5.32 14.01
C ASP A 98 -7.56 5.41 13.24
N ALA A 99 -8.28 4.29 13.17
CA ALA A 99 -9.69 4.30 12.79
C ALA A 99 -10.45 3.30 13.69
N PRO A 100 -11.30 3.76 14.61
CA PRO A 100 -12.13 2.85 15.39
C PRO A 100 -13.12 2.18 14.44
N ALA A 101 -13.12 0.84 14.46
CA ALA A 101 -14.01 0.02 13.67
C ALA A 101 -15.48 0.21 14.11
N GLU A 102 -16.20 1.14 13.49
CA GLU A 102 -17.66 1.12 13.48
C GLU A 102 -18.13 0.00 12.55
N LYS A 103 -18.41 -1.16 13.16
CA LYS A 103 -19.07 -2.28 12.48
C LYS A 103 -20.52 -1.88 12.17
N PRO A 104 -21.02 -2.03 10.93
CA PRO A 104 -22.44 -1.89 10.66
C PRO A 104 -23.15 -3.16 11.16
N VAL A 105 -23.82 -3.09 12.31
CA VAL A 105 -24.74 -4.16 12.74
C VAL A 105 -26.04 -3.99 11.97
N SER A 106 -26.12 -4.62 10.80
CA SER A 106 -27.39 -4.97 10.17
C SER A 106 -27.65 -6.45 10.43
N ARG A 107 -28.47 -6.75 11.45
CA ARG A 107 -29.15 -8.03 11.56
C ARG A 107 -30.55 -7.79 12.11
N ALA A 108 -31.53 -8.01 11.23
CA ALA A 108 -32.95 -7.94 11.48
C ALA A 108 -33.36 -8.80 12.69
N THR A 109 -34.25 -8.28 13.53
CA THR A 109 -34.97 -9.04 14.56
C THR A 109 -36.47 -8.78 14.36
N PRO A 110 -37.34 -9.81 14.34
CA PRO A 110 -38.77 -9.62 14.14
C PRO A 110 -39.44 -9.13 15.44
N THR A 111 -40.11 -7.99 15.38
CA THR A 111 -40.95 -7.44 16.47
C THR A 111 -42.31 -8.14 16.56
N PRO A 112 -42.73 -8.66 17.72
CA PRO A 112 -44.11 -9.11 17.95
C PRO A 112 -45.06 -7.90 18.08
N LYS A 113 -46.18 -7.94 17.35
CA LYS A 113 -47.26 -6.93 17.43
C LYS A 113 -48.05 -7.07 18.73
N THR A 114 -48.17 -6.00 19.50
CA THR A 114 -49.15 -5.86 20.61
C THR A 114 -50.41 -5.12 20.10
N PRO A 115 -51.64 -5.49 20.50
CA PRO A 115 -52.89 -4.99 19.91
C PRO A 115 -53.27 -3.57 20.41
N PRO A 116 -54.16 -2.86 19.70
CA PRO A 116 -54.50 -1.46 20.00
C PRO A 116 -55.40 -1.34 21.24
N PRO A 117 -55.25 -0.30 22.07
CA PRO A 117 -56.20 0.01 23.14
C PRO A 117 -57.49 0.60 22.55
N ALA A 118 -58.61 0.05 23.02
CA ALA A 118 -59.97 0.43 22.69
C ALA A 118 -60.37 1.81 23.24
N ASP A 119 -61.29 2.45 22.52
CA ASP A 119 -61.87 3.76 22.80
C ASP A 119 -62.47 3.89 24.22
N THR A 120 -62.24 5.04 24.86
CA THR A 120 -63.22 5.63 25.78
C THR A 120 -63.32 7.14 25.50
N PRO A 121 -64.53 7.70 25.28
CA PRO A 121 -64.71 9.12 24.97
C PRO A 121 -64.92 9.99 26.22
N PHE A 122 -64.28 11.18 26.19
CA PHE A 122 -64.62 12.50 26.77
C PHE A 122 -65.08 12.66 28.24
N ASP A 123 -64.51 13.68 28.92
CA ASP A 123 -65.28 14.83 29.42
C ASP A 123 -64.35 16.05 29.65
N PRO A 124 -64.58 17.22 29.00
CA PRO A 124 -63.76 18.41 29.13
C PRO A 124 -64.45 19.51 29.98
N ASP A 125 -64.81 19.26 31.24
CA ASP A 125 -65.07 20.34 32.23
C ASP A 125 -65.30 19.79 33.67
N ALA A 126 -64.24 19.51 34.42
CA ALA A 126 -64.34 19.24 35.87
C ALA A 126 -63.15 19.80 36.66
N THR A 127 -63.12 21.14 36.77
CA THR A 127 -62.40 22.01 37.73
C THR A 127 -60.87 22.08 37.67
#